data_AF-A0A3C0TKC5-F1
#
_entry.id   AF-A0A3C0TKC5-F1
#
_cell.length_a   1.000
_cell.length_b   1.000
_cell.length_c   1.000
_cell.angle_alpha   90.00
_cell.angle_beta   90.00
_cell.angle_gamma   90.00
#
_symmetry.space_group_name_H-M   'P 1'
#
loop_
_entity.id
_entity.type
_entity.pdbx_description
1 polymer ?
#
loop_
_entity_poly.entity_id
_entity_poly.type
_entity_poly.pdbx_seq_one_letter_code
_entity_poly.pdbx_strand_id
1 'polypeptide(L)'
;VVLDIEKEEFEDALSLAKKKKRVKLDIDLTADDLKGLVDKFKAKVKQKTKRDFPEDPFEQLRMARDAVFNSWNNPRAITYR
;
A
#
# COMPACT_ATOMS: atom_id res chain seq x y z
N VAL A 1 3.58 -6.51 3.05
CA VAL A 1 5.01 -6.30 3.40
C VAL A 1 5.21 -5.61 4.76
N VAL A 2 4.61 -4.43 5.08
CA VAL A 2 4.63 -3.92 6.48
C VAL A 2 3.30 -4.18 7.19
N LEU A 3 2.19 -3.80 6.56
CA LEU A 3 0.83 -3.98 7.09
C LEU A 3 0.15 -5.28 6.65
N ASP A 4 0.90 -6.17 5.99
CA ASP A 4 0.41 -7.42 5.42
C ASP A 4 -0.83 -7.28 4.50
N ILE A 5 -0.91 -6.16 3.78
CA ILE A 5 -1.93 -5.93 2.76
C ILE A 5 -1.36 -6.37 1.41
N GLU A 6 -2.14 -7.17 0.68
CA GLU A 6 -1.83 -7.61 -0.69
C GLU A 6 -1.74 -6.42 -1.63
N LYS A 7 -0.84 -6.51 -2.61
CA LYS A 7 -0.58 -5.41 -3.56
C LYS A 7 -1.80 -5.17 -4.45
N GLU A 8 -2.49 -6.26 -4.80
CA GLU A 8 -3.67 -6.32 -5.66
C GLU A 8 -4.78 -5.38 -5.17
N GLU A 9 -4.95 -5.25 -3.84
CA GLU A 9 -5.95 -4.36 -3.24
C GLU A 9 -5.74 -2.88 -3.60
N PHE A 10 -4.49 -2.47 -3.82
CA PHE A 10 -4.13 -1.11 -4.22
C PHE A 10 -4.13 -0.96 -5.75
N GLU A 11 -3.68 -1.97 -6.47
CA GLU A 11 -3.69 -2.01 -7.95
C GLU A 11 -5.11 -1.94 -8.52
N ASP A 12 -6.08 -2.56 -7.84
CA ASP A 12 -7.51 -2.45 -8.21
C ASP A 12 -8.00 -1.01 -8.09
N ALA A 13 -7.68 -0.33 -7.00
CA ALA A 13 -8.08 1.06 -6.77
C ALA A 13 -7.41 2.02 -7.78
N LEU A 14 -6.14 1.80 -8.12
CA LEU A 14 -5.43 2.54 -9.15
C LEU A 14 -6.03 2.28 -10.55
N SER A 15 -6.31 1.02 -10.87
CA SER A 15 -6.96 0.62 -12.13
C SER A 15 -8.35 1.23 -12.29
N LEU A 16 -9.12 1.32 -11.21
CA LEU A 16 -10.42 1.99 -11.21
C LEU A 16 -10.28 3.50 -11.43
N ALA A 17 -9.27 4.15 -10.86
CA ALA A 17 -8.99 5.57 -11.09
C ALA A 17 -8.66 5.84 -12.57
N LYS A 18 -7.78 5.02 -13.16
CA LYS A 18 -7.46 5.09 -14.60
C LYS A 18 -8.68 4.89 -15.49
N LYS A 19 -9.50 3.86 -15.21
CA LYS A 19 -10.75 3.60 -15.95
C LYS A 19 -11.71 4.79 -15.89
N LYS A 20 -11.88 5.41 -14.73
CA LYS A 20 -12.75 6.60 -14.56
C LYS A 20 -12.27 7.79 -15.40
N LYS A 21 -10.96 7.95 -15.55
CA LYS A 21 -10.35 9.02 -16.34
C LYS A 21 -10.09 8.65 -17.80
N ARG A 22 -10.41 7.41 -18.20
CA ARG A 22 -10.17 6.86 -19.54
C ARG A 22 -8.71 6.95 -19.98
N VAL A 23 -7.79 6.87 -19.02
CA VAL A 23 -6.35 6.85 -19.26
C VAL A 23 -5.80 5.43 -19.12
N LYS A 24 -4.64 5.18 -19.71
CA LYS A 24 -3.99 3.85 -19.68
C LYS A 24 -2.79 3.81 -18.75
N LEU A 25 -2.04 4.90 -18.67
CA LEU A 25 -0.82 4.98 -17.87
C LEU A 25 -1.08 5.73 -16.57
N ASP A 26 -0.31 5.41 -15.53
CA ASP A 26 -0.45 6.09 -14.23
C ASP A 26 0.03 7.54 -14.29
N ILE A 27 0.99 7.84 -15.17
CA ILE A 27 1.51 9.20 -15.40
C ILE A 27 0.47 10.16 -15.99
N ASP A 28 -0.61 9.61 -16.56
CA ASP A 28 -1.70 10.39 -17.15
C ASP A 28 -2.73 10.83 -16.08
N LEU A 29 -2.57 10.38 -14.82
CA LEU A 29 -3.41 10.82 -13.70
C LEU A 29 -2.96 12.19 -13.21
N THR A 30 -3.92 13.09 -12.98
CA THR A 30 -3.63 14.42 -12.46
C THR A 30 -3.30 14.39 -10.97
N ALA A 31 -2.71 15.48 -10.46
CA ALA A 31 -2.44 15.61 -9.03
C ALA A 31 -3.71 15.44 -8.16
N ASP A 32 -4.86 15.94 -8.60
CA ASP A 32 -6.11 15.79 -7.85
C ASP A 32 -6.67 14.36 -7.91
N ASP A 33 -6.42 13.64 -9.02
CA ASP A 33 -6.74 12.21 -9.10
C ASP A 33 -5.89 11.39 -8.12
N LEU A 34 -4.61 11.72 -8.02
CA LEU A 34 -3.69 11.09 -7.08
C LEU A 34 -4.05 11.41 -5.62
N LYS A 35 -4.45 12.65 -5.30
CA LYS A 35 -4.98 12.98 -3.96
C LYS A 35 -6.19 12.12 -3.60
N GLY A 36 -7.16 12.03 -4.50
CA GLY A 36 -8.34 11.17 -4.29
C GLY A 36 -8.00 9.67 -4.21
N LEU A 37 -6.86 9.24 -4.77
CA LEU A 37 -6.36 7.87 -4.64
C LEU A 37 -5.71 7.63 -3.27
N VAL A 38 -4.95 8.60 -2.74
CA VAL A 38 -4.38 8.54 -1.40
C VAL A 38 -5.48 8.32 -0.35
N ASP A 39 -6.60 9.05 -0.44
CA ASP A 39 -7.72 8.88 0.48
C ASP A 39 -8.31 7.47 0.44
N LYS A 40 -8.44 6.90 -0.77
CA LYS A 40 -8.90 5.51 -0.94
C LYS A 40 -7.91 4.50 -0.37
N PHE A 41 -6.61 4.73 -0.52
CA PHE A 41 -5.59 3.87 0.04
C PHE A 41 -5.61 3.90 1.57
N LYS A 42 -5.71 5.08 2.18
CA LYS A 42 -5.87 5.22 3.64
C LYS A 42 -7.14 4.52 4.14
N ALA A 43 -8.26 4.67 3.43
CA ALA A 43 -9.50 3.97 3.77
C ALA A 43 -9.35 2.43 3.67
N LYS A 44 -8.65 1.93 2.65
CA LYS A 44 -8.36 0.50 2.48
C LYS A 44 -7.48 -0.03 3.62
N VAL A 45 -6.45 0.72 4.02
CA VAL A 45 -5.61 0.41 5.19
C VAL A 45 -6.48 0.28 6.44
N LYS A 46 -7.36 1.25 6.69
CA LYS A 46 -8.31 1.20 7.82
C LYS A 46 -9.24 -0.01 7.77
N GLN A 47 -9.77 -0.34 6.58
CA GLN A 47 -10.66 -1.47 6.40
C GLN A 47 -9.99 -2.81 6.77
N LYS A 48 -8.75 -3.00 6.31
CA LYS A 48 -7.99 -4.26 6.44
C LYS A 48 -7.34 -4.41 7.82
N THR A 49 -6.75 -3.35 8.34
CA THR A 49 -5.97 -3.40 9.59
C THR A 49 -6.77 -2.96 10.83
N LYS A 50 -7.99 -2.42 10.63
CA LYS A 50 -8.81 -1.77 11.66
C LYS A 50 -8.15 -0.57 12.34
N ARG A 51 -7.07 -0.06 11.77
CA ARG A 51 -6.32 1.11 12.27
C ARG A 51 -6.11 2.10 11.14
N ASP A 52 -6.12 3.38 11.48
CA ASP A 52 -5.78 4.42 10.51
C ASP A 52 -4.32 4.28 10.05
N PHE A 53 -4.02 4.80 8.86
CA PHE A 53 -2.64 4.85 8.39
C PHE A 53 -1.80 5.68 9.38
N PRO A 54 -0.64 5.17 9.86
CA PRO A 54 0.16 5.89 10.84
C PRO A 54 0.73 7.16 10.22
N GLU A 55 0.42 8.31 10.80
CA GLU A 55 0.94 9.61 10.32
C GLU A 55 2.25 10.01 11.03
N ASP A 56 2.59 9.37 12.17
CA ASP A 56 3.88 9.57 12.84
C ASP A 56 5.02 8.89 12.03
N PRO A 57 6.00 9.66 11.53
CA PRO A 57 7.13 9.09 10.80
C PRO A 57 7.96 8.10 11.63
N PHE A 58 8.05 8.29 12.95
CA PHE A 58 8.80 7.37 13.81
C PHE A 58 8.07 6.05 14.02
N GLU A 59 6.73 6.06 14.04
CA GLU A 59 5.94 4.83 14.02
C GLU A 59 6.16 4.07 12.71
N GLN A 60 6.08 4.76 11.56
CA GLN A 60 6.35 4.16 10.26
C GLN A 60 7.75 3.51 10.19
N LEU A 61 8.78 4.20 10.70
CA LEU A 61 10.15 3.69 10.72
C LEU A 61 10.29 2.42 11.57
N ARG A 62 9.71 2.41 12.78
CA ARG A 62 9.72 1.22 13.66
C ARG A 62 9.05 0.04 12.97
N MET A 63 7.87 0.26 12.38
CA MET A 63 7.12 -0.78 11.66
C MET A 63 7.90 -1.32 10.46
N ALA A 64 8.57 -0.45 9.69
CA ALA A 64 9.39 -0.86 8.55
C ALA A 64 10.59 -1.71 8.98
N ARG A 65 11.31 -1.31 10.04
CA ARG A 65 12.41 -2.09 10.62
C ARG A 65 11.93 -3.49 11.04
N ASP A 66 10.83 -3.55 11.79
CA ASP A 66 10.32 -4.82 12.32
C ASP A 66 9.86 -5.75 11.18
N ALA A 67 9.26 -5.19 10.12
CA ALA A 67 8.90 -5.93 8.91
C ALA A 67 10.12 -6.54 8.21
N VAL A 68 11.26 -5.84 8.15
CA VAL A 68 12.50 -6.38 7.60
C VAL A 68 13.00 -7.57 8.41
N PHE A 69 13.04 -7.45 9.74
CA PHE A 69 13.44 -8.58 10.60
C PHE A 69 12.50 -9.78 10.44
N ASN A 70 11.19 -9.55 10.38
CA ASN A 70 10.21 -10.61 10.14
C ASN A 70 10.38 -11.28 8.78
N SER A 71 10.79 -10.52 7.76
CA SER A 71 10.99 -11.06 6.41
C SER A 71 12.14 -12.07 6.32
N TRP A 72 13.12 -12.04 7.22
CA TRP A 72 14.25 -12.98 7.23
C TRP A 72 13.81 -14.44 7.44
N ASN A 73 12.72 -14.63 8.20
CA ASN A 73 12.17 -15.95 8.53
C ASN A 73 10.90 -16.30 7.73
N ASN A 74 10.61 -15.56 6.65
CA ASN A 74 9.47 -15.92 5.81
C ASN A 74 9.75 -17.24 5.04
N PRO A 75 8.70 -17.99 4.63
CA PRO A 75 8.88 -19.28 3.97
C PRO A 75 9.77 -19.22 2.72
N ARG A 76 9.61 -18.16 1.91
CA ARG A 76 10.40 -17.95 0.69
C ARG A 76 11.90 -17.77 0.99
N ALA A 77 12.24 -17.00 2.01
CA ALA A 77 13.62 -16.75 2.43
C ALA A 77 14.25 -17.99 3.03
N ILE A 78 13.49 -18.79 3.78
CA ILE A 78 13.95 -20.09 4.30
C ILE A 78 14.23 -21.05 3.15
N THR A 79 13.32 -21.18 2.18
CA THR A 79 13.50 -22.08 1.03
C THR A 79 14.67 -21.71 0.13
N TYR A 80 15.03 -20.41 0.06
CA TYR A 80 16.11 -19.94 -0.81
C TYR A 80 17.52 -20.15 -0.22
N ARG A 81 17.68 -20.19 1.11
CA ARG A 81 18.97 -20.38 1.79
C ARG A 81 19.40 -21.83 1.81
#